data_AF-A0A7G3FHH3-F1
#
_entry.id   AF-A0A7G3FHH3-F1
#
_cell.length_a   1.000
_cell.length_b   1.000
_cell.length_c   1.000
_cell.angle_alpha   90.00
_cell.angle_beta   90.00
_cell.angle_gamma   90.00
#
_symmetry.space_group_name_H-M   'P 1'
#
loop_
_entity.id
_entity.type
_entity.pdbx_description
1 polymer ?
#
loop_
_entity_poly.entity_id
_entity_poly.type
_entity_poly.pdbx_seq_one_letter_code
_entity_poly.pdbx_strand_id
1 'polypeptide(L)' 'MSIAELRLQLHEVIDTLSDKEQLEAIYTLLKREDSPMKRMTKEEYTSAIDESIDQIIKGQFLTQEELEKESENW' A
#
# COMPACT_ATOMS: atom_id res chain seq x y z
N MET A 1 -1.54 -25.62 0.68
CA MET A 1 -1.87 -24.22 0.34
C MET A 1 -1.06 -23.33 1.27
N SER A 2 -0.07 -22.65 0.72
CA SER A 2 0.79 -21.71 1.40
C SER A 2 0.07 -20.37 1.59
N ILE A 3 0.55 -19.58 2.54
CA ILE A 3 0.04 -18.23 2.81
C ILE A 3 0.16 -17.34 1.55
N ALA A 4 1.18 -17.57 0.72
CA ALA A 4 1.39 -16.83 -0.53
C ALA A 4 0.29 -17.12 -1.56
N GLU A 5 -0.09 -18.39 -1.72
CA GLU A 5 -1.17 -18.79 -2.64
C GLU A 5 -2.53 -18.24 -2.20
N LEU A 6 -2.80 -18.23 -0.88
CA LEU A 6 -4.04 -17.67 -0.33
C LEU A 6 -4.12 -16.14 -0.54
N ARG A 7 -3.00 -15.43 -0.41
CA ARG A 7 -2.94 -13.98 -0.67
C ARG A 7 -3.18 -13.64 -2.14
N LEU A 8 -2.60 -14.43 -3.04
CA LEU A 8 -2.79 -14.26 -4.49
C LEU A 8 -4.27 -14.43 -4.85
N GLN A 9 -4.90 -15.50 -4.38
CA GLN A 9 -6.31 -15.76 -4.63
C GLN A 9 -7.23 -14.68 -4.04
N LEU A 10 -6.89 -14.13 -2.87
CA LEU A 10 -7.65 -13.01 -2.29
C LEU A 10 -7.53 -11.74 -3.14
N HIS A 11 -6.34 -11.43 -3.67
CA HIS A 11 -6.17 -10.30 -4.59
C HIS A 11 -6.98 -10.49 -5.87
N GLU A 12 -6.91 -11.67 -6.50
CA GLU A 12 -7.68 -11.97 -7.71
C GLU A 12 -9.20 -11.87 -7.47
N VAL A 13 -9.68 -12.35 -6.32
CA VAL A 13 -11.09 -12.22 -5.96
C VAL A 13 -11.49 -10.76 -5.73
N ILE A 14 -10.64 -9.96 -5.10
CA ILE A 14 -10.90 -8.53 -4.88
C ILE A 14 -10.89 -7.77 -6.21
N ASP A 15 -9.94 -8.04 -7.10
CA ASP A 15 -9.79 -7.36 -8.39
C ASP A 15 -10.92 -7.70 -9.37
N THR A 16 -11.54 -8.87 -9.22
CA THR A 16 -12.69 -9.28 -10.04
C THR A 16 -14.03 -8.77 -9.51
N LEU A 17 -14.09 -8.28 -8.27
CA LEU A 17 -15.29 -7.70 -7.69
C LEU A 17 -15.46 -6.25 -8.18
N SER A 18 -16.48 -6.03 -9.01
CA SER A 18 -16.89 -4.68 -9.45
C SER A 18 -17.97 -4.06 -8.56
N ASP A 19 -18.50 -4.83 -7.60
CA ASP A 19 -19.58 -4.41 -6.70
C ASP A 19 -19.01 -3.79 -5.42
N LYS A 20 -19.31 -2.51 -5.22
CA LYS A 20 -18.84 -1.73 -4.08
C LYS A 20 -19.37 -2.27 -2.75
N GLU A 21 -20.60 -2.76 -2.67
CA GLU A 21 -21.19 -3.24 -1.42
C GLU A 21 -20.50 -4.54 -0.95
N GLN A 22 -20.14 -5.41 -1.89
CA GLN A 22 -19.40 -6.65 -1.59
C GLN A 22 -17.97 -6.36 -1.17
N LEU A 23 -17.30 -5.40 -1.82
CA LEU A 23 -15.98 -4.92 -1.41
C LEU A 23 -16.00 -4.28 -0.01
N GLU A 24 -17.03 -3.48 0.31
CA GLU A 24 -17.17 -2.88 1.65
C GLU A 24 -17.45 -3.91 2.74
N ALA A 25 -18.23 -4.96 2.43
CA ALA A 25 -18.45 -6.08 3.34
C ALA A 25 -17.15 -6.87 3.60
N ILE A 26 -16.39 -7.19 2.55
CA ILE A 26 -15.08 -7.87 2.67
C ILE A 26 -14.09 -7.00 3.43
N TYR A 27 -14.03 -5.69 3.13
CA TYR A 27 -13.20 -4.74 3.85
C TYR A 27 -13.56 -4.70 5.34
N THR A 28 -14.84 -4.68 5.68
CA THR A 28 -15.32 -4.66 7.07
C THR A 28 -14.96 -5.95 7.81
N LEU A 29 -15.05 -7.11 7.15
CA LEU A 29 -14.69 -8.40 7.73
C LEU A 29 -13.18 -8.58 7.92
N LEU A 30 -12.37 -8.04 7.01
CA LEU A 30 -10.91 -8.16 7.06
C LEU A 30 -10.23 -7.03 7.84
N LYS A 31 -10.93 -5.91 8.08
CA LYS A 31 -10.44 -4.81 8.91
C LYS A 31 -10.48 -5.22 10.39
N ARG A 32 -9.40 -5.83 10.87
CA ARG A 32 -9.10 -5.85 12.31
C ARG A 32 -8.93 -4.41 12.81
N GLU A 33 -9.42 -4.13 14.02
CA GLU A 33 -9.26 -2.83 14.70
C GLU A 33 -7.79 -2.40 14.83
N ASP A 34 -6.84 -3.35 14.82
CA ASP A 34 -5.39 -3.12 14.84
C ASP A 34 -4.74 -3.17 13.45
N SER A 35 -5.44 -2.80 12.38
CA SER A 35 -4.79 -2.66 11.07
C SER A 35 -3.92 -1.39 11.06
N PRO A 36 -2.60 -1.48 10.79
CA PRO A 36 -1.71 -0.32 10.72
C PRO A 36 -2.01 0.60 9.53
N MET A 37 -3.02 0.28 8.70
CA MET A 37 -3.56 1.16 7.68
C MET A 37 -4.37 2.30 8.31
N LYS A 38 -3.64 3.27 8.87
CA LYS A 38 -4.16 4.60 9.17
C LYS A 38 -4.68 5.19 7.85
N ARG A 39 -5.96 5.57 7.82
CA ARG A 39 -6.50 6.33 6.70
C ARG A 39 -5.76 7.67 6.65
N MET A 40 -5.02 7.89 5.58
CA MET A 40 -4.35 9.17 5.36
C MET A 40 -5.42 10.23 5.04
N THR A 41 -5.38 11.37 5.73
CA THR A 41 -6.26 12.49 5.40
C THR A 41 -5.82 13.14 4.10
N LYS A 42 -6.69 13.99 3.51
CA LYS A 42 -6.34 14.74 2.30
C LYS A 42 -5.15 15.69 2.55
N GLU A 43 -5.07 16.24 3.75
CA GLU A 43 -3.98 17.11 4.18
C GLU A 43 -2.68 16.33 4.30
N GLU A 44 -2.70 15.13 4.90
CA GLU A 44 -1.55 14.24 4.99
C GLU A 44 -1.07 13.80 3.59
N TYR A 45 -2.00 13.49 2.67
CA TYR A 45 -1.67 13.18 1.27
C TYR A 45 -0.98 14.35 0.56
N THR A 46 -1.51 15.56 0.73
CA THR A 46 -0.95 16.77 0.11
C THR A 46 0.43 17.06 0.67
N SER A 47 0.60 16.96 2.00
CA SER A 47 1.89 17.12 2.65
C SER A 47 2.93 16.10 2.17
N ALA A 48 2.53 14.84 1.94
CA ALA A 48 3.43 13.80 1.44
C ALA A 48 3.90 14.10 0.00
N ILE A 49 3.05 14.69 -0.83
CA ILE A 49 3.43 15.14 -2.17
C ILE A 49 4.45 16.28 -2.09
N ASP A 50 4.16 17.30 -1.27
CA ASP A 50 5.05 18.45 -1.11
C ASP A 50 6.42 18.01 -0.58
N GLU A 51 6.45 17.08 0.38
CA GLU A 51 7.68 16.47 0.89
C GLU A 51 8.43 15.71 -0.20
N SER A 52 7.73 14.91 -1.02
CA SER A 52 8.36 14.17 -2.12
C SER A 52 8.98 15.12 -3.16
N ILE A 53 8.31 16.24 -3.47
CA ILE A 53 8.85 17.27 -4.36
C ILE A 53 10.12 17.88 -3.77
N ASP A 54 10.11 18.21 -2.47
CA ASP A 54 11.27 18.78 -1.78
C ASP A 54 12.46 17.80 -1.74
N GLN A 55 12.20 16.50 -1.50
CA GLN A 55 13.22 15.44 -1.57
C GLN A 55 13.86 15.37 -2.96
N ILE A 56 13.06 15.43 -4.04
CA ILE A 56 13.58 15.44 -5.42
C ILE A 56 14.46 16.66 -5.67
N ILE A 57 14.02 17.86 -5.25
CA ILE A 57 14.79 19.10 -5.40
C ILE A 57 16.12 19.02 -4.65
N LYS A 58 16.13 18.39 -3.47
CA LYS A 58 17.32 18.21 -2.63
C LYS A 58 18.21 17.04 -3.06
N GLY A 59 17.82 16.27 -4.08
CA GLY A 59 18.53 15.07 -4.50
C GLY A 59 18.46 13.92 -3.48
N GLN A 60 17.48 13.94 -2.59
CA GLN A 60 17.22 12.92 -1.58
C GLN A 60 16.33 11.81 -2.16
N PHE A 61 16.83 11.15 -3.21
CA PHE A 61 16.16 10.02 -3.84
C PHE A 61 17.15 8.86 -3.97
N LEU A 62 16.61 7.65 -4.00
CA LEU A 62 17.39 6.45 -4.30
C LEU A 62 17.24 6.13 -5.78
N THR A 63 18.35 5.75 -6.41
CA THR A 63 18.31 5.12 -7.72
C THR A 63 17.76 3.70 -7.60
N GLN A 64 17.31 3.15 -8.72
CA GLN A 64 16.81 1.78 -8.77
C GLN A 64 17.83 0.76 -8.22
N GLU A 65 19.12 0.93 -8.56
CA GLU A 65 20.18 0.03 -8.09
C GLU A 65 20.41 0.13 -6.57
N GLU A 66 20.30 1.33 -6.00
CA GLU A 66 20.41 1.53 -4.55
C GLU A 66 19.23 0.92 -3.81
N LEU A 67 18.02 1.06 -4.37
CA LEU A 67 16.81 0.47 -3.82
C LEU A 67 16.87 -1.07 -3.83
N GLU A 68 17.35 -1.67 -4.92
CA GLU A 68 17.53 -3.11 -5.04
C GLU A 68 18.51 -3.65 -3.98
N LYS A 69 19.62 -2.94 -3.72
CA LYS A 69 20.58 -3.30 -2.65
C LYS A 69 20.02 -3.16 -1.23
N GLU A 70 19.21 -2.14 -0.96
CA GLU A 70 18.56 -1.99 0.35
C GLU A 70 17.48 -3.06 0.56
N SER A 71 16.74 -3.44 -0.49
CA SER A 71 15.71 -4.47 -0.41
C SER A 71 16.26 -5.85 -0.05
N GLU A 72 17.51 -6.16 -0.37
CA GLU A 72 18.15 -7.43 0.03
C GLU A 72 18.46 -7.48 1.55
N ASN A 73 18.42 -6.35 2.24
CA ASN A 73 18.70 -6.22 3.68
C ASN A 73 17.45 -6.09 4.55
N TRP A 74 16.25 -6.20 3.98
CA TRP A 74 14.95 -6.19 4.67
C TRP A 74 14.38 -7.60 4.85
#